data_AF-A0A3D0Z3D7-F1
#
_entry.id   AF-A0A3D0Z3D7-F1
#
_cell.length_a   1.000
_cell.length_b   1.000
_cell.length_c   1.000
_cell.angle_alpha   90.00
_cell.angle_beta   90.00
_cell.angle_gamma   90.00
#
_symmetry.space_group_name_H-M   'P 1'
#
loop_
_entity.id
_entity.type
_entity.pdbx_description
1 polymer ?
#
loop_
_entity_poly.entity_id
_entity_poly.type
_entity_poly.pdbx_seq_one_letter_code
_entity_poly.pdbx_strand_id
1 'polypeptide(L)'
;MKLAEFARASDRDYRALQQRIDALPSRQALRFENCELPAGCLPAQATAGFYKESAYYVIFLEGSVRYSGNNRAMTALSGGPHQFFETFCKMKRFFQALPSDSVPAAQPNEITPTQENDLYDLDAVVNMDKISPPEKSVLSIPDYTVIQREMEKQIMGQEKAVATIAHQTFLHISKRSPRRPLSLICHGPTGTGKSETAKALAKILSRLGRNTYTTVWTELNTFTEAHSVYRLTGSPPGYVGYDDAPVFEAAVHNPYTVFIFDELDKAHPEVLKTFMSVLDEGRCAARKELADHSREYDFRRCIFVFTSNFCLGNTANKGKFGFARTDDVENLRVQDSAVEADYREEPTDNSFDTLTQRIYRDTEAARKAFVETGVLREIASRFNCFVEFQELTDEAKIRILAKQVIATGLEYGIKLTHIAAPVMQSLINASVAEDALTVRSYKSVVEGYLAAAFSEAGTRHVGQSVRLEGSIDAPVIISP
;
A
#
# COMPACT_ATOMS: atom_id res chain seq x y z
N MET A 1 4.88 -9.11 -48.87
CA MET A 1 5.40 -10.00 -47.80
C MET A 1 4.49 -9.84 -46.61
N LYS A 2 4.02 -10.92 -46.01
CA LYS A 2 3.11 -10.91 -44.87
C LYS A 2 3.87 -10.96 -43.56
N LEU A 3 3.45 -10.20 -42.56
CA LEU A 3 4.02 -10.32 -41.21
C LEU A 3 3.78 -11.72 -40.62
N ALA A 4 2.68 -12.38 -41.04
CA ALA A 4 2.37 -13.77 -40.72
C ALA A 4 3.35 -14.81 -41.32
N GLU A 5 4.15 -14.47 -42.34
CA GLU A 5 5.17 -15.38 -42.89
C GLU A 5 6.29 -15.62 -41.86
N PHE A 6 6.64 -14.63 -41.03
CA PHE A 6 7.59 -14.81 -39.93
C PHE A 6 7.12 -15.87 -38.92
N ALA A 7 5.81 -16.03 -38.67
CA ALA A 7 5.30 -17.06 -37.77
C ALA A 7 5.58 -18.49 -38.26
N ARG A 8 5.72 -18.67 -39.58
CA ARG A 8 5.93 -19.99 -40.24
C ARG A 8 7.31 -20.15 -40.88
N ALA A 9 8.22 -19.17 -40.72
CA ALA A 9 9.58 -19.21 -41.25
C ALA A 9 10.40 -20.39 -40.68
N SER A 10 11.30 -20.97 -41.48
CA SER A 10 12.12 -22.10 -41.05
C SER A 10 13.33 -21.65 -40.23
N ASP A 11 13.94 -22.59 -39.49
CA ASP A 11 15.21 -22.35 -38.77
C ASP A 11 16.38 -21.92 -39.68
N ARG A 12 16.31 -22.18 -41.00
CA ARG A 12 17.26 -21.67 -41.98
C ARG A 12 17.02 -20.19 -42.25
N ASP A 13 15.77 -19.80 -42.44
CA ASP A 13 15.36 -18.43 -42.77
C ASP A 13 15.60 -17.50 -41.56
N TYR A 14 15.31 -17.99 -40.36
CA TYR A 14 15.65 -17.30 -39.11
C TYR A 14 17.16 -17.04 -38.96
N ARG A 15 18.03 -18.00 -39.32
CA ARG A 15 19.49 -17.79 -39.30
C ARG A 15 19.93 -16.76 -40.35
N ALA A 16 19.35 -16.80 -41.54
CA ALA A 16 19.62 -15.81 -42.59
C ALA A 16 19.14 -14.39 -42.19
N LEU A 17 17.97 -14.28 -41.54
CA LEU A 17 17.47 -13.03 -40.97
C LEU A 17 18.40 -12.51 -39.87
N GLN A 18 18.84 -13.38 -38.95
CA GLN A 18 19.81 -13.01 -37.91
C GLN A 18 21.11 -12.48 -38.52
N GLN A 19 21.72 -13.21 -39.46
CA GLN A 19 22.96 -12.80 -40.13
C GLN A 19 22.81 -11.44 -40.84
N ARG A 20 21.67 -11.18 -41.47
CA ARG A 20 21.38 -9.88 -42.11
C ARG A 20 21.22 -8.74 -41.10
N ILE A 21 20.71 -8.99 -39.90
CA ILE A 21 20.58 -7.98 -38.83
C ILE A 21 21.93 -7.76 -38.13
N ASP A 22 22.68 -8.83 -37.86
CA ASP A 22 24.02 -8.78 -37.24
C ASP A 22 25.07 -8.11 -38.13
N ALA A 23 24.86 -8.08 -39.45
CA ALA A 23 25.74 -7.43 -40.43
C ALA A 23 25.42 -5.94 -40.73
N LEU A 24 24.37 -5.36 -40.10
CA LEU A 24 24.03 -3.96 -40.32
C LEU A 24 24.94 -3.01 -39.53
N PRO A 25 25.38 -1.87 -40.12
CA PRO A 25 25.99 -0.79 -39.38
C PRO A 25 25.05 -0.21 -38.31
N SER A 26 25.61 0.26 -37.20
CA SER A 26 24.87 0.97 -36.15
C SER A 26 24.01 2.10 -36.72
N ARG A 27 22.74 2.18 -36.31
CA ARG A 27 21.68 3.07 -36.83
C ARG A 27 21.12 2.75 -38.23
N GLN A 28 21.47 1.61 -38.84
CA GLN A 28 20.74 1.09 -40.01
C GLN A 28 19.74 -0.01 -39.61
N ALA A 29 18.65 -0.13 -40.37
CA ALA A 29 17.59 -1.11 -40.14
C ALA A 29 17.21 -1.81 -41.45
N LEU A 30 17.03 -3.12 -41.38
CA LEU A 30 16.45 -3.94 -42.44
C LEU A 30 14.94 -3.64 -42.48
N ARG A 31 14.51 -2.87 -43.47
CA ARG A 31 13.10 -2.55 -43.73
C ARG A 31 12.48 -3.51 -44.72
N PHE A 32 11.21 -3.81 -44.50
CA PHE A 32 10.31 -4.49 -45.43
C PHE A 32 9.09 -3.59 -45.62
N GLU A 33 9.11 -2.82 -46.70
CA GLU A 33 8.02 -1.92 -47.11
C GLU A 33 6.78 -2.71 -47.53
N ASN A 34 5.61 -2.10 -47.38
CA ASN A 34 4.31 -2.68 -47.74
C ASN A 34 4.10 -4.10 -47.16
N CYS A 35 4.47 -4.29 -45.90
CA CYS A 35 4.27 -5.56 -45.21
C CYS A 35 2.79 -5.70 -44.81
N GLU A 36 2.15 -6.74 -45.33
CA GLU A 36 0.74 -7.06 -45.03
C GLU A 36 0.61 -7.53 -43.58
N LEU A 37 -0.27 -6.86 -42.83
CA LEU A 37 -0.50 -7.12 -41.42
C LEU A 37 -1.69 -8.07 -41.21
N PRO A 38 -1.72 -8.87 -40.13
CA PRO A 38 -2.81 -9.81 -39.88
C PRO A 38 -4.18 -9.13 -39.70
N ALA A 39 -5.24 -9.89 -39.91
CA ALA A 39 -6.62 -9.41 -39.76
C ALA A 39 -6.86 -8.72 -38.40
N GLY A 40 -7.52 -7.56 -38.43
CA GLY A 40 -7.70 -6.67 -37.28
C GLY A 40 -6.64 -5.56 -37.14
N CYS A 41 -5.72 -5.41 -38.09
CA CYS A 41 -4.79 -4.28 -38.15
C CYS A 41 -5.32 -3.12 -39.00
N LEU A 42 -5.11 -1.88 -38.54
CA LEU A 42 -5.37 -0.65 -39.28
C LEU A 42 -4.16 0.32 -39.14
N PRO A 43 -3.51 0.75 -40.25
CA PRO A 43 -3.71 0.30 -41.63
C PRO A 43 -3.40 -1.20 -41.82
N ALA A 44 -3.90 -1.79 -42.91
CA ALA A 44 -3.68 -3.21 -43.23
C ALA A 44 -2.27 -3.52 -43.77
N GLN A 45 -1.48 -2.50 -44.10
CA GLN A 45 -0.09 -2.60 -44.52
C GLN A 45 0.75 -1.54 -43.77
N ALA A 46 1.98 -1.89 -43.40
CA ALA A 46 2.96 -0.98 -42.80
C ALA A 46 4.39 -1.40 -43.19
N THR A 47 5.39 -0.53 -42.99
CA THR A 47 6.79 -0.94 -43.12
C THR A 47 7.24 -1.63 -41.84
N ALA A 48 7.67 -2.89 -41.93
CA ALA A 48 8.24 -3.64 -40.81
C ALA A 48 9.77 -3.47 -40.80
N GLY A 49 10.33 -3.08 -39.66
CA GLY A 49 11.75 -2.78 -39.51
C GLY A 49 12.45 -3.65 -38.46
N PHE A 50 13.67 -4.08 -38.77
CA PHE A 50 14.50 -4.91 -37.89
C PHE A 50 15.92 -4.35 -37.77
N TYR A 51 16.43 -4.20 -36.55
CA TYR A 51 17.81 -3.77 -36.32
C TYR A 51 18.37 -4.31 -35.01
N LYS A 52 19.64 -3.99 -34.75
CA LYS A 52 20.35 -4.33 -33.53
C LYS A 52 20.93 -3.05 -32.92
N GLU A 53 20.74 -2.88 -31.62
CA GLU A 53 21.16 -1.70 -30.87
C GLU A 53 21.87 -2.12 -29.57
N SER A 54 23.18 -1.87 -29.52
CA SER A 54 24.09 -2.30 -28.46
C SER A 54 24.03 -3.81 -28.18
N ALA A 55 23.14 -4.24 -27.28
CA ALA A 55 22.96 -5.64 -26.86
C ALA A 55 21.57 -6.22 -27.20
N TYR A 56 20.69 -5.45 -27.84
CA TYR A 56 19.29 -5.84 -28.10
C TYR A 56 19.01 -5.96 -29.60
N TYR A 57 18.20 -6.94 -29.97
CA TYR A 57 17.52 -7.02 -31.26
C TYR A 57 16.18 -6.29 -31.15
N VAL A 58 15.80 -5.53 -32.17
CA VAL A 58 14.62 -4.66 -32.14
C VAL A 58 13.77 -4.88 -33.39
N ILE A 59 12.45 -5.05 -33.18
CA ILE A 59 11.41 -4.98 -34.22
C ILE A 59 10.61 -3.69 -34.05
N PHE A 60 10.18 -3.09 -35.15
CA PHE A 60 9.25 -1.97 -35.18
C PHE A 60 8.31 -2.04 -36.39
N LEU A 61 7.20 -1.31 -36.31
CA LEU A 61 6.34 -0.96 -37.44
C LEU A 61 6.37 0.56 -37.62
N GLU A 62 6.61 1.04 -38.83
CA GLU A 62 6.55 2.48 -39.13
C GLU A 62 5.09 2.90 -39.37
N GLY A 63 4.62 3.89 -38.62
CA GLY A 63 3.23 4.38 -38.65
C GLY A 63 2.37 3.90 -37.49
N SER A 64 1.23 4.55 -37.27
CA SER A 64 0.32 4.29 -36.13
C SER A 64 -0.59 3.08 -36.37
N VAL A 65 -0.01 1.88 -36.35
CA VAL A 65 -0.75 0.61 -36.46
C VAL A 65 -1.59 0.36 -35.20
N ARG A 66 -2.91 0.26 -35.36
CA ARG A 66 -3.86 -0.20 -34.33
C ARG A 66 -4.21 -1.67 -34.59
N TYR A 67 -4.29 -2.47 -33.52
CA TYR A 67 -4.72 -3.88 -33.60
C TYR A 67 -5.94 -4.13 -32.70
N SER A 68 -6.97 -4.79 -33.23
CA SER A 68 -8.24 -5.04 -32.53
C SER A 68 -8.52 -6.52 -32.22
N GLY A 69 -7.51 -7.38 -32.27
CA GLY A 69 -7.64 -8.82 -32.01
C GLY A 69 -6.98 -9.31 -30.72
N ASN A 70 -7.18 -10.58 -30.40
CA ASN A 70 -6.76 -11.17 -29.11
C ASN A 70 -5.31 -11.70 -29.09
N ASN A 71 -4.53 -11.55 -30.17
CA ASN A 71 -3.15 -12.03 -30.20
C ASN A 71 -2.19 -11.09 -29.45
N ARG A 72 -1.65 -11.56 -28.31
CA ARG A 72 -0.76 -10.79 -27.42
C ARG A 72 0.51 -10.25 -28.08
N ALA A 73 1.09 -10.95 -29.07
CA ALA A 73 2.28 -10.48 -29.76
C ALA A 73 1.97 -9.28 -30.66
N MET A 74 0.84 -9.33 -31.38
CA MET A 74 0.34 -8.20 -32.16
C MET A 74 -0.10 -7.03 -31.27
N THR A 75 -0.78 -7.28 -30.14
CA THR A 75 -1.13 -6.21 -29.18
C THR A 75 0.13 -5.47 -28.71
N ALA A 76 1.21 -6.19 -28.38
CA ALA A 76 2.50 -5.60 -28.01
C ALA A 76 3.12 -4.81 -29.18
N LEU A 77 3.09 -5.35 -30.41
CA LEU A 77 3.67 -4.70 -31.59
C LEU A 77 2.92 -3.43 -32.01
N SER A 78 1.60 -3.36 -31.81
CA SER A 78 0.80 -2.14 -32.00
C SER A 78 0.89 -1.15 -30.84
N GLY A 79 1.28 -1.61 -29.65
CA GLY A 79 1.22 -0.85 -28.40
C GLY A 79 2.41 0.08 -28.14
N GLY A 80 3.45 0.05 -28.96
CA GLY A 80 4.63 0.91 -28.80
C GLY A 80 5.56 0.85 -30.03
N PRO A 81 6.40 1.88 -30.23
CA PRO A 81 7.16 2.05 -31.47
C PRO A 81 8.27 1.01 -31.69
N HIS A 82 8.80 0.41 -30.63
CA HIS A 82 9.90 -0.56 -30.68
C HIS A 82 9.69 -1.66 -29.64
N GLN A 83 9.94 -2.92 -30.03
CA GLN A 83 9.95 -4.08 -29.13
C GLN A 83 11.37 -4.68 -29.08
N PHE A 84 11.91 -4.81 -27.86
CA PHE A 84 13.32 -5.10 -27.60
C PHE A 84 13.53 -6.53 -27.07
N PHE A 85 14.53 -7.23 -27.59
CA PHE A 85 14.87 -8.60 -27.19
C PHE A 85 16.37 -8.75 -26.94
N GLU A 86 16.76 -9.19 -25.74
CA GLU A 86 18.16 -9.46 -25.36
C GLU A 86 18.85 -10.50 -26.25
N THR A 87 18.09 -11.39 -26.91
CA THR A 87 18.64 -12.41 -27.81
C THR A 87 17.73 -12.64 -29.01
N PHE A 88 18.32 -13.02 -30.14
CA PHE A 88 17.56 -13.43 -31.33
C PHE A 88 16.62 -14.61 -31.05
N CYS A 89 16.95 -15.49 -30.09
CA CYS A 89 16.06 -16.58 -29.66
C CYS A 89 14.78 -16.07 -28.97
N LYS A 90 14.85 -14.99 -28.18
CA LYS A 90 13.65 -14.32 -27.64
C LYS A 90 12.82 -13.70 -28.77
N MET A 91 13.46 -13.06 -29.76
CA MET A 91 12.77 -12.50 -30.94
C MET A 91 12.14 -13.59 -31.83
N LYS A 92 12.80 -14.74 -32.04
CA LYS A 92 12.25 -15.92 -32.73
C LYS A 92 10.95 -16.39 -32.09
N ARG A 93 10.92 -16.53 -30.76
CA ARG A 93 9.70 -16.92 -30.02
C ARG A 93 8.57 -15.89 -30.14
N PHE A 94 8.91 -14.60 -30.29
CA PHE A 94 7.92 -13.55 -30.55
C PHE A 94 7.32 -13.68 -31.97
N PHE A 95 8.15 -13.90 -33.00
CA PHE A 95 7.65 -14.17 -34.36
C PHE A 95 6.73 -15.39 -34.42
N GLN A 96 7.11 -16.49 -33.77
CA GLN A 96 6.32 -17.72 -33.68
C GLN A 96 5.00 -17.55 -32.90
N ALA A 97 4.82 -16.43 -32.18
CA ALA A 97 3.59 -16.09 -31.47
C ALA A 97 2.68 -15.12 -32.26
N LEU A 98 3.09 -14.64 -33.44
CA LEU A 98 2.25 -13.84 -34.33
C LEU A 98 1.10 -14.70 -34.89
N PRO A 99 -0.09 -14.12 -35.15
CA PRO A 99 -1.23 -14.87 -35.66
C PRO A 99 -1.00 -15.23 -37.13
N SER A 100 -1.30 -16.48 -37.50
CA SER A 100 -1.17 -16.96 -38.86
C SER A 100 -2.52 -16.99 -39.59
N ASP A 101 -2.54 -16.58 -40.86
CA ASP A 101 -3.74 -16.45 -41.71
C ASP A 101 -4.46 -17.80 -41.96
N SER A 102 -5.29 -18.25 -41.03
CA SER A 102 -6.18 -19.40 -41.22
C SER A 102 -7.34 -19.40 -40.21
N VAL A 103 -8.50 -18.91 -40.66
CA VAL A 103 -9.80 -19.05 -39.96
C VAL A 103 -10.88 -19.36 -40.99
N PRO A 104 -11.45 -20.58 -41.01
CA PRO A 104 -12.74 -20.84 -41.63
C PRO A 104 -13.86 -20.22 -40.77
N ALA A 105 -14.89 -19.67 -41.40
CA ALA A 105 -15.99 -19.02 -40.70
C ALA A 105 -16.91 -20.02 -39.98
N ALA A 106 -17.41 -19.66 -38.79
CA ALA A 106 -18.46 -20.40 -38.10
C ALA A 106 -19.85 -20.03 -38.66
N GLN A 107 -20.72 -21.02 -38.80
CA GLN A 107 -22.17 -20.83 -38.96
C GLN A 107 -22.88 -21.21 -37.65
N PRO A 108 -24.03 -20.59 -37.33
CA PRO A 108 -24.78 -20.87 -36.10
C PRO A 108 -25.65 -22.14 -36.21
N ASN A 109 -25.93 -22.78 -35.07
CA ASN A 109 -27.10 -23.64 -34.86
C ASN A 109 -27.33 -23.92 -33.36
N GLU A 110 -28.50 -24.50 -33.02
CA GLU A 110 -29.12 -24.38 -31.69
C GLU A 110 -29.07 -25.67 -30.83
N ILE A 111 -28.68 -25.50 -29.56
CA ILE A 111 -29.26 -26.07 -28.31
C ILE A 111 -29.72 -27.55 -28.30
N THR A 112 -28.79 -28.46 -27.89
CA THR A 112 -28.92 -29.66 -26.99
C THR A 112 -30.01 -30.75 -27.19
N PRO A 113 -29.88 -31.97 -26.58
CA PRO A 113 -28.80 -32.57 -25.76
C PRO A 113 -28.18 -33.83 -26.47
N THR A 114 -27.68 -34.95 -25.92
CA THR A 114 -27.65 -35.60 -24.58
C THR A 114 -26.55 -36.70 -24.49
N GLN A 115 -26.35 -37.28 -23.30
CA GLN A 115 -25.73 -38.59 -22.95
C GLN A 115 -24.18 -38.76 -22.88
N GLU A 116 -23.73 -38.86 -21.63
CA GLU A 116 -22.77 -39.80 -20.98
C GLU A 116 -21.52 -40.36 -21.69
N ASN A 117 -20.40 -40.18 -20.96
CA ASN A 117 -19.27 -41.09 -20.74
C ASN A 117 -18.54 -41.76 -21.92
N ASP A 118 -17.29 -41.34 -22.12
CA ASP A 118 -16.17 -42.27 -22.11
C ASP A 118 -15.04 -41.71 -21.21
N LEU A 119 -14.43 -42.55 -20.39
CA LEU A 119 -13.40 -42.14 -19.40
C LEU A 119 -12.01 -42.49 -19.92
N TYR A 120 -11.13 -41.49 -20.07
CA TYR A 120 -9.71 -41.72 -20.32
C TYR A 120 -8.93 -41.80 -18.99
N ASP A 121 -8.20 -42.89 -18.79
CA ASP A 121 -7.31 -43.11 -17.66
C ASP A 121 -6.11 -42.13 -17.70
N LEU A 122 -6.00 -41.27 -16.68
CA LEU A 122 -4.89 -40.31 -16.57
C LEU A 122 -3.60 -40.95 -16.01
N ASP A 123 -3.70 -41.97 -15.16
CA ASP A 123 -2.56 -42.55 -14.45
C ASP A 123 -1.69 -43.40 -15.39
N ALA A 124 -2.30 -43.95 -16.46
CA ALA A 124 -1.59 -44.61 -17.55
C ALA A 124 -0.75 -43.64 -18.43
N VAL A 125 -1.09 -42.35 -18.47
CA VAL A 125 -0.46 -41.36 -19.36
C VAL A 125 0.54 -40.47 -18.62
N VAL A 126 0.31 -40.21 -17.33
CA VAL A 126 1.07 -39.21 -16.56
C VAL A 126 1.62 -39.83 -15.27
N ASN A 127 2.91 -40.14 -15.25
CA ASN A 127 3.58 -40.61 -14.04
C ASN A 127 3.82 -39.43 -13.07
N MET A 128 2.80 -39.09 -12.28
CA MET A 128 2.75 -37.89 -11.43
C MET A 128 3.92 -37.78 -10.45
N ASP A 129 4.41 -38.91 -9.91
CA ASP A 129 5.58 -38.99 -9.02
C ASP A 129 6.89 -38.44 -9.64
N LYS A 130 6.93 -38.23 -10.95
CA LYS A 130 8.11 -37.73 -11.68
C LYS A 130 7.92 -36.32 -12.27
N ILE A 131 6.79 -35.66 -12.04
CA ILE A 131 6.51 -34.31 -12.56
C ILE A 131 6.59 -33.29 -11.43
N SER A 132 7.82 -33.00 -10.99
CA SER A 132 8.10 -31.78 -10.24
C SER A 132 8.06 -30.58 -11.21
N PRO A 133 7.22 -29.55 -10.99
CA PRO A 133 7.35 -28.29 -11.71
C PRO A 133 8.74 -27.70 -11.47
N PRO A 134 9.36 -27.03 -12.47
CA PRO A 134 10.59 -26.31 -12.21
C PRO A 134 10.31 -25.22 -11.18
N GLU A 135 11.10 -25.19 -10.09
CA GLU A 135 11.03 -24.13 -9.09
C GLU A 135 11.33 -22.78 -9.71
N LYS A 136 10.28 -22.09 -10.17
CA LYS A 136 10.35 -20.64 -10.32
C LYS A 136 10.55 -20.10 -8.91
N SER A 137 11.68 -19.44 -8.68
CA SER A 137 11.91 -18.62 -7.50
C SER A 137 11.05 -17.33 -7.56
N VAL A 138 9.73 -17.51 -7.60
CA VAL A 138 8.74 -16.49 -7.28
C VAL A 138 8.76 -16.33 -5.76
N LEU A 139 9.75 -15.61 -5.26
CA LEU A 139 9.75 -15.18 -3.87
C LEU A 139 8.54 -14.26 -3.68
N SER A 140 7.52 -14.80 -3.03
CA SER A 140 6.21 -14.20 -2.89
C SER A 140 6.31 -12.87 -2.15
N ILE A 141 5.73 -11.84 -2.75
CA ILE A 141 5.28 -10.69 -1.97
C ILE A 141 4.12 -11.20 -1.10
N PRO A 142 4.14 -11.00 0.23
CA PRO A 142 3.06 -11.45 1.10
C PRO A 142 1.75 -10.78 0.66
N ASP A 143 0.70 -11.58 0.50
CA ASP A 143 -0.64 -11.06 0.18
C ASP A 143 -1.15 -10.13 1.30
N TYR A 144 -2.05 -9.21 0.95
CA TYR A 144 -2.57 -8.23 1.92
C TYR A 144 -3.26 -8.92 3.12
N THR A 145 -3.88 -10.09 2.93
CA THR A 145 -4.49 -10.86 4.03
C THR A 145 -3.46 -11.36 5.05
N VAL A 146 -2.21 -11.61 4.63
CA VAL A 146 -1.10 -11.99 5.51
C VAL A 146 -0.61 -10.77 6.30
N ILE A 147 -0.47 -9.62 5.63
CA ILE A 147 -0.08 -8.35 6.27
C ILE A 147 -1.15 -7.96 7.31
N GLN A 148 -2.43 -7.99 6.94
CA GLN A 148 -3.57 -7.73 7.81
C GLN A 148 -3.55 -8.64 9.05
N ARG A 149 -3.46 -9.97 8.87
CA ARG A 149 -3.44 -10.94 9.98
C ARG A 149 -2.26 -10.74 10.94
N GLU A 150 -1.10 -10.36 10.44
CA GLU A 150 0.05 -10.05 11.31
C GLU A 150 -0.09 -8.70 12.02
N MET A 151 -0.83 -7.74 11.46
CA MET A 151 -1.18 -6.47 12.12
C MET A 151 -2.26 -6.65 13.18
N GLU A 152 -3.29 -7.47 12.96
CA GLU A 152 -4.37 -7.78 13.92
C GLU A 152 -3.87 -8.47 15.20
N LYS A 153 -2.73 -9.18 15.13
CA LYS A 153 -2.01 -9.67 16.33
C LYS A 153 -1.43 -8.56 17.20
N GLN A 154 -1.19 -7.39 16.61
CA GLN A 154 -0.51 -6.26 17.26
C GLN A 154 -1.48 -5.14 17.65
N ILE A 155 -2.40 -4.79 16.76
CA ILE A 155 -3.37 -3.70 16.82
C ILE A 155 -4.77 -4.28 17.01
N MET A 156 -5.56 -3.74 17.94
CA MET A 156 -6.83 -4.32 18.41
C MET A 156 -7.96 -3.29 18.34
N GLY A 157 -9.15 -3.68 17.87
CA GLY A 157 -10.32 -2.80 17.80
C GLY A 157 -10.22 -1.74 16.71
N GLN A 158 -9.49 -2.03 15.62
CA GLN A 158 -9.24 -1.13 14.50
C GLN A 158 -9.25 -1.90 13.15
N GLU A 159 -10.09 -2.92 13.04
CA GLU A 159 -10.05 -3.95 11.99
C GLU A 159 -10.22 -3.33 10.59
N LYS A 160 -11.11 -2.34 10.44
CA LYS A 160 -11.30 -1.55 9.20
C LYS A 160 -10.03 -0.79 8.80
N ALA A 161 -9.38 -0.14 9.76
CA ALA A 161 -8.15 0.63 9.53
C ALA A 161 -7.00 -0.29 9.15
N VAL A 162 -6.84 -1.41 9.86
CA VAL A 162 -5.80 -2.42 9.63
C VAL A 162 -5.95 -3.07 8.24
N ALA A 163 -7.15 -3.49 7.86
CA ALA A 163 -7.43 -4.00 6.52
C ALA A 163 -7.12 -2.97 5.42
N THR A 164 -7.49 -1.70 5.63
CA THR A 164 -7.22 -0.59 4.71
C THR A 164 -5.72 -0.35 4.52
N ILE A 165 -4.97 -0.26 5.63
CA ILE A 165 -3.53 -0.03 5.62
C ILE A 165 -2.80 -1.22 4.98
N ALA A 166 -3.18 -2.46 5.31
CA ALA A 166 -2.60 -3.66 4.74
C ALA A 166 -2.83 -3.74 3.21
N HIS A 167 -4.05 -3.47 2.75
CA HIS A 167 -4.40 -3.46 1.32
C HIS A 167 -3.65 -2.37 0.55
N GLN A 168 -3.64 -1.12 1.03
CA GLN A 168 -2.90 -0.03 0.38
C GLN A 168 -1.38 -0.27 0.39
N THR A 169 -0.85 -0.87 1.46
CA THR A 169 0.56 -1.26 1.54
C THR A 169 0.90 -2.34 0.52
N PHE A 170 0.09 -3.41 0.44
CA PHE A 170 0.24 -4.46 -0.56
C PHE A 170 0.24 -3.89 -2.00
N LEU A 171 -0.69 -2.99 -2.30
CA LEU A 171 -0.76 -2.28 -3.58
C LEU A 171 0.43 -1.35 -3.83
N HIS A 172 1.13 -0.85 -2.79
CA HIS A 172 2.37 -0.11 -2.96
C HIS A 172 3.56 -1.03 -3.19
N ILE A 173 3.84 -1.99 -2.30
CA ILE A 173 5.03 -2.84 -2.35
C ILE A 173 5.05 -3.77 -3.58
N SER A 174 3.88 -4.06 -4.17
CA SER A 174 3.76 -4.80 -5.43
C SER A 174 4.18 -4.02 -6.68
N LYS A 175 4.44 -2.70 -6.57
CA LYS A 175 4.90 -1.87 -7.69
C LYS A 175 6.40 -2.04 -7.88
N ARG A 176 6.82 -2.55 -9.04
CA ARG A 176 8.25 -2.67 -9.42
C ARG A 176 8.97 -1.31 -9.45
N SER A 177 8.26 -0.28 -9.91
CA SER A 177 8.76 1.10 -10.06
C SER A 177 7.65 2.10 -9.68
N PRO A 178 7.39 2.32 -8.38
CA PRO A 178 6.46 3.35 -7.93
C PRO A 178 6.93 4.75 -8.36
N ARG A 179 5.96 5.65 -8.66
CA ARG A 179 6.24 7.06 -9.02
C ARG A 179 6.17 8.03 -7.84
N ARG A 180 5.55 7.61 -6.73
CA ARG A 180 5.39 8.37 -5.49
C ARG A 180 5.31 7.40 -4.29
N PRO A 181 5.64 7.83 -3.06
CA PRO A 181 5.44 7.05 -1.83
C PRO A 181 4.00 6.55 -1.69
N LEU A 182 3.79 5.62 -0.75
CA LEU A 182 2.46 5.45 -0.17
C LEU A 182 2.25 6.54 0.89
N SER A 183 1.12 7.22 0.85
CA SER A 183 0.77 8.29 1.79
C SER A 183 -0.61 8.07 2.39
N LEU A 184 -0.63 7.95 3.71
CA LEU A 184 -1.81 7.61 4.53
C LEU A 184 -2.04 8.71 5.55
N ILE A 185 -3.27 9.24 5.66
CA ILE A 185 -3.70 10.02 6.82
C ILE A 185 -4.50 9.09 7.73
N CYS A 186 -3.97 8.83 8.93
CA CYS A 186 -4.68 8.17 10.02
C CYS A 186 -5.36 9.24 10.88
N HIS A 187 -6.69 9.30 10.87
CA HIS A 187 -7.48 10.32 11.56
C HIS A 187 -8.42 9.70 12.60
N GLY A 188 -8.92 10.50 13.54
CA GLY A 188 -9.79 10.05 14.64
C GLY A 188 -9.20 10.39 16.02
N PRO A 189 -9.81 9.88 17.11
CA PRO A 189 -9.47 10.26 18.49
C PRO A 189 -8.01 9.98 18.89
N THR A 190 -7.57 10.60 19.99
CA THR A 190 -6.29 10.32 20.65
C THR A 190 -6.28 8.91 21.27
N GLY A 191 -5.10 8.34 21.49
CA GLY A 191 -4.93 7.02 22.13
C GLY A 191 -5.35 5.79 21.31
N THR A 192 -6.00 5.96 20.16
CA THR A 192 -6.56 4.89 19.30
C THR A 192 -5.53 4.00 18.58
N GLY A 193 -4.23 4.28 18.70
CA GLY A 193 -3.15 3.46 18.13
C GLY A 193 -2.66 3.86 16.73
N LYS A 194 -3.06 5.03 16.22
CA LYS A 194 -2.64 5.59 14.90
C LYS A 194 -1.13 5.41 14.62
N SER A 195 -0.28 5.98 15.46
CA SER A 195 1.18 5.96 15.29
C SER A 195 1.82 4.60 15.58
N GLU A 196 1.24 3.79 16.49
CA GLU A 196 1.74 2.43 16.75
C GLU A 196 1.39 1.47 15.60
N THR A 197 0.28 1.68 14.90
CA THR A 197 -0.06 0.90 13.70
C THR A 197 1.00 1.06 12.61
N ALA A 198 1.57 2.25 12.44
CA ALA A 198 2.70 2.47 11.52
C ALA A 198 4.02 1.85 12.02
N LYS A 199 4.30 1.90 13.33
CA LYS A 199 5.46 1.23 13.95
C LYS A 199 5.37 -0.29 13.83
N ALA A 200 4.19 -0.86 14.00
CA ALA A 200 3.89 -2.28 13.79
C ALA A 200 4.04 -2.67 12.32
N LEU A 201 3.48 -1.88 11.40
CA LEU A 201 3.56 -2.11 9.95
C LEU A 201 5.02 -2.28 9.49
N ALA A 202 5.92 -1.38 9.88
CA ALA A 202 7.34 -1.49 9.52
C ALA A 202 7.97 -2.80 10.02
N LYS A 203 7.77 -3.16 11.30
CA LYS A 203 8.27 -4.41 11.91
C LYS A 203 7.72 -5.65 11.18
N ILE A 204 6.47 -5.58 10.73
CA ILE A 204 5.79 -6.67 10.01
C ILE A 204 6.33 -6.80 8.58
N LEU A 205 6.49 -5.69 7.85
CA LEU A 205 7.06 -5.69 6.50
C LEU A 205 8.53 -6.17 6.48
N SER A 206 9.34 -5.81 7.48
CA SER A 206 10.71 -6.31 7.66
C SER A 206 10.78 -7.82 7.91
N ARG A 207 9.73 -8.42 8.48
CA ARG A 207 9.66 -9.86 8.82
C ARG A 207 9.04 -10.70 7.69
N LEU A 208 8.09 -10.14 6.95
CA LEU A 208 7.40 -10.84 5.85
C LEU A 208 8.03 -10.58 4.47
N GLY A 209 8.75 -9.48 4.31
CA GLY A 209 9.38 -9.07 3.06
C GLY A 209 10.87 -9.35 3.01
N ARG A 210 11.50 -9.04 1.86
CA ARG A 210 12.97 -9.12 1.66
C ARG A 210 13.71 -7.82 1.99
N ASN A 211 12.99 -6.74 2.24
CA ASN A 211 13.56 -5.43 2.50
C ASN A 211 13.35 -5.09 3.98
N THR A 212 14.43 -4.73 4.68
CA THR A 212 14.32 -4.23 6.05
C THR A 212 13.71 -2.84 6.03
N TYR A 213 12.49 -2.69 6.55
CA TYR A 213 11.87 -1.40 6.77
C TYR A 213 12.31 -0.78 8.10
N THR A 214 12.67 0.50 8.06
CA THR A 214 13.03 1.31 9.23
C THR A 214 11.92 2.30 9.56
N THR A 215 11.72 2.61 10.84
CA THR A 215 10.76 3.63 11.29
C THR A 215 11.46 4.95 11.60
N VAL A 216 10.95 6.05 11.07
CA VAL A 216 11.34 7.41 11.47
C VAL A 216 10.09 8.10 12.00
N TRP A 217 10.10 8.53 13.25
CA TRP A 217 8.99 9.23 13.89
C TRP A 217 9.34 10.70 14.10
N THR A 218 8.37 11.60 13.88
CA THR A 218 8.56 13.05 13.95
C THR A 218 7.25 13.71 14.38
N GLU A 219 7.31 14.56 15.40
CA GLU A 219 6.15 15.20 16.00
C GLU A 219 5.98 16.62 15.42
N LEU A 220 4.93 16.84 14.63
CA LEU A 220 4.74 18.09 13.89
C LEU A 220 4.21 19.25 14.74
N ASN A 221 3.77 19.00 15.98
CA ASN A 221 3.48 20.06 16.95
C ASN A 221 4.76 20.85 17.36
N THR A 222 5.95 20.30 17.14
CA THR A 222 7.22 21.04 17.30
C THR A 222 7.55 21.93 16.08
N PHE A 223 6.80 21.82 14.99
CA PHE A 223 7.00 22.51 13.70
C PHE A 223 6.01 23.67 13.50
N THR A 224 5.78 24.45 14.54
CA THR A 224 4.86 25.61 14.58
C THR A 224 5.36 26.85 13.84
N GLU A 225 6.65 26.92 13.51
CA GLU A 225 7.27 28.10 12.88
C GLU A 225 7.77 27.81 11.46
N ALA A 226 7.64 28.79 10.57
CA ALA A 226 7.96 28.66 9.14
C ALA A 226 9.39 28.17 8.85
N HIS A 227 10.37 28.56 9.67
CA HIS A 227 11.77 28.19 9.44
C HIS A 227 12.07 26.74 9.83
N SER A 228 11.26 26.11 10.70
CA SER A 228 11.48 24.75 11.24
C SER A 228 11.60 23.64 10.18
N VAL A 229 11.19 23.92 8.94
CA VAL A 229 11.44 23.14 7.71
C VAL A 229 12.89 22.66 7.57
N TYR A 230 13.88 23.42 8.06
CA TYR A 230 15.29 23.02 7.99
C TYR A 230 15.53 21.65 8.66
N ARG A 231 14.78 21.28 9.69
CA ARG A 231 14.90 19.96 10.34
C ARG A 231 14.40 18.80 9.47
N LEU A 232 13.55 19.08 8.46
CA LEU A 232 13.15 18.09 7.45
C LEU A 232 14.13 18.01 6.27
N THR A 233 14.65 19.16 5.79
CA THR A 233 15.38 19.24 4.50
C THR A 233 16.88 19.56 4.60
N GLY A 234 17.38 19.81 5.81
CA GLY A 234 18.72 20.32 6.13
C GLY A 234 18.75 21.85 6.22
N SER A 235 19.75 22.39 6.92
CA SER A 235 20.14 23.80 6.78
C SER A 235 21.07 24.00 5.57
N PRO A 236 21.09 25.17 4.91
CA PRO A 236 22.08 25.50 3.89
C PRO A 236 23.50 25.69 4.49
N PRO A 237 24.57 25.60 3.69
CA PRO A 237 25.93 25.93 4.14
C PRO A 237 26.03 27.31 4.80
N GLY A 238 26.69 27.38 5.95
CA GLY A 238 26.88 28.63 6.72
C GLY A 238 25.74 28.99 7.67
N TYR A 239 24.68 28.17 7.77
CA TYR A 239 23.61 28.32 8.76
C TYR A 239 23.80 27.36 9.95
N VAL A 240 23.21 27.72 11.10
CA VAL A 240 23.16 26.83 12.27
C VAL A 240 22.41 25.54 11.91
N GLY A 241 22.90 24.40 12.41
CA GLY A 241 22.35 23.07 12.09
C GLY A 241 22.68 22.58 10.68
N TYR A 242 23.74 23.08 10.05
CA TYR A 242 24.26 22.54 8.78
C TYR A 242 24.75 21.10 8.90
N ASP A 243 25.47 20.81 10.00
CA ASP A 243 26.02 19.49 10.30
C ASP A 243 24.98 18.53 10.92
N ASP A 244 23.78 19.02 11.26
CA ASP A 244 22.68 18.17 11.72
C ASP A 244 22.19 17.25 10.58
N ALA A 245 21.75 16.05 10.94
CA ALA A 245 21.11 15.11 10.02
C ALA A 245 19.60 15.38 9.95
N PRO A 246 19.07 16.00 8.88
CA PRO A 246 17.63 16.21 8.74
C PRO A 246 16.85 14.91 8.59
N VAL A 247 15.58 14.95 9.00
CA VAL A 247 14.66 13.79 9.03
C VAL A 247 14.63 13.03 7.69
N PHE A 248 14.66 13.71 6.55
CA PHE A 248 14.62 13.08 5.23
C PHE A 248 15.91 12.34 4.83
N GLU A 249 17.06 12.58 5.49
CA GLU A 249 18.33 11.88 5.20
C GLU A 249 18.24 10.38 5.48
N ALA A 250 17.31 9.95 6.34
CA ALA A 250 16.98 8.54 6.54
C ALA A 250 16.50 7.81 5.26
N ALA A 251 15.90 8.52 4.29
CA ALA A 251 15.52 7.91 3.01
C ALA A 251 16.75 7.58 2.13
N VAL A 252 17.85 8.32 2.29
CA VAL A 252 19.13 8.08 1.59
C VAL A 252 19.80 6.84 2.19
N HIS A 253 19.78 6.70 3.52
CA HIS A 253 20.31 5.53 4.22
C HIS A 253 19.45 4.27 4.01
N ASN A 254 18.12 4.41 3.95
CA ASN A 254 17.21 3.32 3.61
C ASN A 254 15.97 3.81 2.81
N PRO A 255 15.84 3.47 1.52
CA PRO A 255 14.68 3.84 0.71
C PRO A 255 13.39 3.11 1.10
N TYR A 256 13.46 2.12 2.02
CA TYR A 256 12.32 1.43 2.62
C TYR A 256 12.00 1.99 4.01
N THR A 257 11.92 3.32 4.15
CA THR A 257 11.58 3.95 5.43
C THR A 257 10.06 4.17 5.55
N VAL A 258 9.52 3.84 6.72
CA VAL A 258 8.19 4.23 7.18
C VAL A 258 8.34 5.50 8.00
N PHE A 259 8.04 6.65 7.39
CA PHE A 259 7.98 7.94 8.06
C PHE A 259 6.63 8.09 8.76
N ILE A 260 6.66 8.54 10.01
CA ILE A 260 5.50 8.72 10.87
C ILE A 260 5.50 10.16 11.36
N PHE A 261 4.53 10.93 10.89
CA PHE A 261 4.38 12.36 11.20
C PHE A 261 3.16 12.55 12.09
N ASP A 262 3.38 12.69 13.40
CA ASP A 262 2.29 12.89 14.36
C ASP A 262 1.79 14.35 14.38
N GLU A 263 0.49 14.52 14.59
CA GLU A 263 -0.20 15.82 14.72
C GLU A 263 -0.06 16.77 13.52
N LEU A 264 -0.39 16.27 12.32
CA LEU A 264 -0.37 17.04 11.06
C LEU A 264 -1.15 18.37 11.15
N ASP A 265 -2.25 18.39 11.89
CA ASP A 265 -3.10 19.58 12.10
C ASP A 265 -2.49 20.66 13.03
N LYS A 266 -1.28 20.43 13.56
CA LYS A 266 -0.50 21.40 14.35
C LYS A 266 0.70 21.99 13.59
N ALA A 267 1.01 21.49 12.40
CA ALA A 267 2.15 21.91 11.59
C ALA A 267 1.96 23.30 10.97
N HIS A 268 3.03 24.09 10.87
CA HIS A 268 3.02 25.35 10.14
C HIS A 268 2.79 25.13 8.62
N PRO A 269 2.01 25.98 7.92
CA PRO A 269 1.72 25.80 6.49
C PRO A 269 2.93 25.62 5.55
N GLU A 270 4.07 26.26 5.82
CA GLU A 270 5.31 26.05 5.02
C GLU A 270 5.89 24.63 5.18
N VAL A 271 5.70 23.99 6.33
CA VAL A 271 6.12 22.61 6.60
C VAL A 271 5.23 21.66 5.79
N LEU A 272 3.93 21.95 5.74
CA LEU A 272 2.97 21.22 4.92
C LEU A 272 3.23 21.37 3.41
N LYS A 273 3.64 22.55 2.93
CA LYS A 273 4.09 22.77 1.54
C LYS A 273 5.28 21.90 1.16
N THR A 274 6.20 21.64 2.09
CA THR A 274 7.37 20.79 1.84
C THR A 274 6.98 19.35 1.46
N PHE A 275 5.83 18.86 1.92
CA PHE A 275 5.32 17.54 1.52
C PHE A 275 4.66 17.51 0.12
N MET A 276 4.38 18.66 -0.52
CA MET A 276 3.66 18.66 -1.81
C MET A 276 4.41 17.91 -2.92
N SER A 277 5.70 18.21 -3.15
CA SER A 277 6.51 17.49 -4.15
C SER A 277 6.76 16.02 -3.76
N VAL A 278 6.83 15.74 -2.46
CA VAL A 278 6.98 14.38 -1.93
C VAL A 278 5.75 13.53 -2.26
N LEU A 279 4.55 14.08 -2.13
CA LEU A 279 3.30 13.37 -2.38
C LEU A 279 2.94 13.26 -3.88
N ASP A 280 3.40 14.21 -4.71
CA ASP A 280 3.19 14.20 -6.16
C ASP A 280 4.23 13.35 -6.91
N GLU A 281 5.51 13.65 -6.72
CA GLU A 281 6.63 13.12 -7.50
C GLU A 281 7.50 12.10 -6.75
N GLY A 282 7.27 11.94 -5.45
CA GLY A 282 8.13 11.14 -4.59
C GLY A 282 9.53 11.71 -4.39
N ARG A 283 9.75 13.01 -4.60
CA ARG A 283 11.05 13.66 -4.40
C ARG A 283 10.95 15.03 -3.72
N CYS A 284 12.04 15.46 -3.10
CA CYS A 284 12.22 16.81 -2.56
C CYS A 284 13.69 17.21 -2.72
N ALA A 285 13.95 18.46 -3.14
CA ALA A 285 15.30 19.01 -3.14
C ALA A 285 15.90 19.04 -1.72
N ALA A 286 17.18 18.70 -1.60
CA ALA A 286 17.95 18.80 -0.37
C ALA A 286 18.65 20.17 -0.24
N ARG A 287 18.97 20.59 0.99
CA ARG A 287 19.74 21.85 1.23
C ARG A 287 21.25 21.65 1.26
N LYS A 288 21.72 20.41 1.39
CA LYS A 288 23.12 19.96 1.25
C LYS A 288 23.21 18.88 0.16
N GLU A 289 24.41 18.60 -0.33
CA GLU A 289 24.64 17.41 -1.16
C GLU A 289 24.54 16.15 -0.29
N LEU A 290 23.89 15.11 -0.81
CA LEU A 290 23.57 13.90 -0.06
C LEU A 290 24.70 12.86 -0.16
N ALA A 291 24.69 11.86 0.72
CA ALA A 291 25.73 10.83 0.82
C ALA A 291 25.88 9.94 -0.43
N ASP A 292 24.93 10.00 -1.38
CA ASP A 292 24.96 9.35 -2.69
C ASP A 292 25.31 10.32 -3.84
N HIS A 293 25.80 11.53 -3.52
CA HIS A 293 26.04 12.66 -4.41
C HIS A 293 24.80 13.23 -5.12
N SER A 294 23.59 12.82 -4.72
CA SER A 294 22.36 13.44 -5.22
C SER A 294 22.05 14.77 -4.52
N ARG A 295 21.09 15.52 -5.08
CA ARG A 295 20.56 16.77 -4.50
C ARG A 295 19.03 16.72 -4.32
N GLU A 296 18.44 15.54 -4.46
CA GLU A 296 17.02 15.27 -4.25
C GLU A 296 16.86 13.97 -3.44
N TYR A 297 16.11 14.03 -2.34
CA TYR A 297 15.68 12.83 -1.61
C TYR A 297 14.70 12.01 -2.47
N ASP A 298 14.88 10.69 -2.56
CA ASP A 298 13.95 9.77 -3.23
C ASP A 298 13.08 9.00 -2.22
N PHE A 299 11.79 9.33 -2.21
CA PHE A 299 10.78 8.72 -1.33
C PHE A 299 9.92 7.68 -2.04
N ARG A 300 10.17 7.35 -3.32
CA ARG A 300 9.22 6.57 -4.12
C ARG A 300 8.91 5.17 -3.56
N ARG A 301 9.79 4.59 -2.73
CA ARG A 301 9.61 3.31 -2.02
C ARG A 301 9.29 3.43 -0.53
N CYS A 302 9.21 4.66 -0.01
CA CYS A 302 8.87 4.92 1.37
C CYS A 302 7.35 4.90 1.61
N ILE A 303 6.98 4.69 2.86
CA ILE A 303 5.60 4.81 3.35
C ILE A 303 5.55 6.01 4.28
N PHE A 304 4.61 6.92 4.04
CA PHE A 304 4.36 8.11 4.84
C PHE A 304 3.02 7.91 5.56
N VAL A 305 3.06 7.86 6.89
CA VAL A 305 1.87 7.82 7.74
C VAL A 305 1.81 9.12 8.52
N PHE A 306 0.81 9.94 8.20
CA PHE A 306 0.50 11.15 8.94
C PHE A 306 -0.61 10.84 9.93
N THR A 307 -0.56 11.40 11.13
CA THR A 307 -1.69 11.33 12.07
C THR A 307 -2.37 12.70 12.18
N SER A 308 -3.66 12.68 12.48
CA SER A 308 -4.40 13.87 12.90
C SER A 308 -5.41 13.49 13.97
N ASN A 309 -5.75 14.46 14.83
CA ASN A 309 -6.84 14.32 15.81
C ASN A 309 -8.19 14.78 15.25
N PHE A 310 -8.29 15.15 13.97
CA PHE A 310 -9.56 15.43 13.30
C PHE A 310 -10.44 14.18 13.18
N CYS A 311 -11.72 14.32 13.49
CA CYS A 311 -12.75 13.31 13.22
C CYS A 311 -13.36 13.57 11.84
N LEU A 312 -12.69 13.09 10.77
CA LEU A 312 -13.09 13.26 9.37
C LEU A 312 -14.15 12.25 8.89
N GLY A 313 -14.66 11.41 9.80
CA GLY A 313 -15.73 10.46 9.53
C GLY A 313 -17.07 11.12 9.20
N ASN A 314 -17.97 10.33 8.61
CA ASN A 314 -19.24 10.81 8.04
C ASN A 314 -20.07 11.57 9.09
N THR A 315 -20.08 12.91 9.00
CA THR A 315 -20.47 13.78 10.13
C THR A 315 -21.98 14.04 10.22
N ALA A 316 -22.80 13.09 9.77
CA ALA A 316 -24.26 13.21 9.64
C ALA A 316 -24.99 13.47 10.97
N ASN A 317 -24.37 13.22 12.12
CA ASN A 317 -25.04 13.28 13.43
C ASN A 317 -24.21 13.92 14.58
N LYS A 318 -23.35 14.91 14.29
CA LYS A 318 -22.70 15.75 15.34
C LYS A 318 -22.85 17.26 15.11
N GLY A 319 -24.10 17.72 15.22
CA GLY A 319 -24.46 18.99 15.87
C GLY A 319 -23.79 20.30 15.42
N LYS A 320 -24.11 20.78 14.21
CA LYS A 320 -23.96 22.22 13.90
C LYS A 320 -25.18 22.99 14.44
N PHE A 321 -25.04 23.61 15.60
CA PHE A 321 -26.09 24.46 16.20
C PHE A 321 -26.13 25.83 15.49
N GLY A 322 -26.77 25.90 14.33
CA GLY A 322 -26.90 27.12 13.53
C GLY A 322 -27.67 26.88 12.23
N PHE A 323 -28.38 27.90 11.75
CA PHE A 323 -29.25 27.81 10.56
C PHE A 323 -28.45 27.45 9.30
N ALA A 324 -28.54 26.19 8.89
CA ALA A 324 -28.04 25.66 7.63
C ALA A 324 -29.14 24.80 6.98
N ARG A 325 -29.11 24.67 5.65
CA ARG A 325 -29.97 23.70 4.94
C ARG A 325 -29.51 22.28 5.30
N THR A 326 -30.46 21.37 5.46
CA THR A 326 -30.20 19.94 5.37
C THR A 326 -29.87 19.59 3.92
N ASP A 327 -28.67 19.08 3.68
CA ASP A 327 -28.23 18.61 2.35
C ASP A 327 -28.88 17.28 1.94
N ASP A 328 -29.73 16.72 2.83
CA ASP A 328 -30.46 15.46 2.65
C ASP A 328 -31.76 15.61 1.85
N VAL A 329 -32.20 16.84 1.55
CA VAL A 329 -33.47 17.11 0.83
C VAL A 329 -33.16 17.63 -0.57
N GLU A 330 -33.29 16.77 -1.59
CA GLU A 330 -32.97 17.16 -2.97
C GLU A 330 -34.06 18.06 -3.59
N ASN A 331 -35.32 17.90 -3.19
CA ASN A 331 -36.42 18.77 -3.59
C ASN A 331 -37.38 19.07 -2.43
N LEU A 332 -37.73 20.35 -2.27
CA LEU A 332 -38.86 20.83 -1.49
C LEU A 332 -39.93 21.31 -2.46
N ARG A 333 -41.10 20.66 -2.45
CA ARG A 333 -42.27 21.08 -3.23
C ARG A 333 -43.39 21.53 -2.30
N VAL A 334 -43.99 22.66 -2.66
CA VAL A 334 -45.12 23.24 -1.94
C VAL A 334 -46.28 23.37 -2.91
N GLN A 335 -47.33 22.58 -2.70
CA GLN A 335 -48.62 22.69 -3.39
C GLN A 335 -49.72 22.57 -2.35
N ASP A 336 -50.80 23.34 -2.53
CA ASP A 336 -52.07 23.25 -1.79
C ASP A 336 -51.93 23.09 -0.27
N SER A 337 -51.06 23.92 0.32
CA SER A 337 -50.75 24.00 1.76
C SER A 337 -50.09 22.76 2.38
N ALA A 338 -49.68 21.77 1.58
CA ALA A 338 -48.79 20.69 2.00
C ALA A 338 -47.33 21.00 1.67
N VAL A 339 -46.41 20.34 2.38
CA VAL A 339 -44.96 20.36 2.11
C VAL A 339 -44.50 18.92 1.94
N GLU A 340 -44.08 18.58 0.73
CA GLU A 340 -43.46 17.30 0.41
C GLU A 340 -41.95 17.49 0.26
N ALA A 341 -41.17 16.57 0.83
CA ALA A 341 -39.72 16.61 0.86
C ALA A 341 -39.17 15.27 0.34
N ASP A 342 -38.50 15.31 -0.82
CA ASP A 342 -37.75 14.16 -1.33
C ASP A 342 -36.44 14.04 -0.55
N TYR A 343 -36.40 13.09 0.38
CA TYR A 343 -35.17 12.72 1.10
C TYR A 343 -34.26 11.89 0.19
N ARG A 344 -32.96 12.20 0.22
CA ARG A 344 -31.94 11.36 -0.40
C ARG A 344 -31.89 10.02 0.32
N GLU A 345 -32.17 8.93 -0.40
CA GLU A 345 -32.05 7.58 0.14
C GLU A 345 -30.62 7.34 0.65
N GLU A 346 -30.47 6.90 1.91
CA GLU A 346 -29.17 6.39 2.36
C GLU A 346 -28.79 5.15 1.53
N PRO A 347 -27.54 5.03 1.08
CA PRO A 347 -27.11 3.91 0.26
C PRO A 347 -27.22 2.61 1.07
N THR A 348 -28.24 1.82 0.75
CA THR A 348 -28.47 0.49 1.33
C THR A 348 -27.17 -0.33 1.29
N ASP A 349 -26.86 -1.04 2.38
CA ASP A 349 -25.60 -1.77 2.55
C ASP A 349 -25.51 -2.92 1.54
N ASN A 350 -24.99 -2.58 0.36
CA ASN A 350 -24.86 -3.50 -0.76
C ASN A 350 -23.87 -4.60 -0.37
N SER A 351 -24.38 -5.82 -0.21
CA SER A 351 -23.63 -7.04 0.16
C SER A 351 -22.57 -7.49 -0.86
N PHE A 352 -22.24 -6.63 -1.83
CA PHE A 352 -21.24 -6.78 -2.88
C PHE A 352 -20.18 -5.65 -2.86
N ASP A 353 -20.23 -4.70 -1.90
CA ASP A 353 -19.27 -3.60 -1.76
C ASP A 353 -17.85 -4.12 -1.44
N THR A 354 -16.99 -4.21 -2.47
CA THR A 354 -15.64 -4.75 -2.31
C THR A 354 -14.78 -3.86 -1.42
N LEU A 355 -13.76 -4.44 -0.77
CA LEU A 355 -12.81 -3.70 0.08
C LEU A 355 -12.23 -2.46 -0.63
N THR A 356 -11.96 -2.55 -1.94
CA THR A 356 -11.47 -1.42 -2.75
C THR A 356 -12.52 -0.30 -2.91
N GLN A 357 -13.79 -0.65 -3.14
CA GLN A 357 -14.88 0.33 -3.28
C GLN A 357 -15.16 1.03 -1.94
N ARG A 358 -15.19 0.27 -0.86
CA ARG A 358 -15.28 0.78 0.52
C ARG A 358 -14.15 1.76 0.85
N ILE A 359 -12.89 1.34 0.69
CA ILE A 359 -11.71 2.20 0.91
C ILE A 359 -11.77 3.47 0.07
N TYR A 360 -12.23 3.39 -1.19
CA TYR A 360 -12.38 4.55 -2.06
C TYR A 360 -13.44 5.52 -1.55
N ARG A 361 -14.68 5.05 -1.31
CA ARG A 361 -15.79 5.86 -0.80
C ARG A 361 -15.41 6.56 0.51
N ASP A 362 -14.88 5.79 1.46
CA ASP A 362 -14.55 6.27 2.80
C ASP A 362 -13.37 7.26 2.74
N THR A 363 -12.41 7.06 1.81
CA THR A 363 -11.32 8.02 1.51
C THR A 363 -11.84 9.33 0.90
N GLU A 364 -12.75 9.28 -0.08
CA GLU A 364 -13.29 10.50 -0.71
C GLU A 364 -14.17 11.30 0.25
N ALA A 365 -14.91 10.63 1.14
CA ALA A 365 -15.68 11.29 2.20
C ALA A 365 -14.76 12.03 3.18
N ALA A 366 -13.76 11.34 3.75
CA ALA A 366 -12.80 11.94 4.67
C ALA A 366 -11.96 13.05 4.01
N ARG A 367 -11.62 12.93 2.72
CA ARG A 367 -10.93 13.99 1.96
C ARG A 367 -11.78 15.26 1.83
N LYS A 368 -13.09 15.15 1.58
CA LYS A 368 -14.01 16.31 1.55
C LYS A 368 -14.07 17.00 2.91
N ALA A 369 -14.30 16.23 3.98
CA ALA A 369 -14.28 16.75 5.35
C ALA A 369 -12.95 17.45 5.68
N PHE A 370 -11.82 16.90 5.25
CA PHE A 370 -10.50 17.53 5.43
C PHE A 370 -10.39 18.88 4.69
N VAL A 371 -10.83 18.96 3.43
CA VAL A 371 -10.90 20.20 2.65
C VAL A 371 -11.82 21.26 3.30
N GLU A 372 -12.84 20.83 4.03
CA GLU A 372 -13.75 21.71 4.79
C GLU A 372 -13.14 22.26 6.09
N THR A 373 -12.18 21.57 6.71
CA THR A 373 -11.46 22.09 7.91
C THR A 373 -10.69 23.39 7.66
N GLY A 374 -10.42 23.72 6.39
CA GLY A 374 -9.61 24.87 5.99
C GLY A 374 -8.09 24.63 6.01
N VAL A 375 -7.62 23.51 6.55
CA VAL A 375 -6.19 23.17 6.54
C VAL A 375 -5.76 22.71 5.15
N LEU A 376 -5.09 23.61 4.41
CA LEU A 376 -4.43 23.41 3.11
C LEU A 376 -5.11 22.38 2.18
N ARG A 377 -6.15 22.86 1.49
CA ARG A 377 -6.91 22.11 0.49
C ARG A 377 -6.03 21.54 -0.62
N GLU A 378 -4.86 22.15 -0.85
CA GLU A 378 -3.84 21.78 -1.81
C GLU A 378 -3.21 20.40 -1.52
N ILE A 379 -2.99 20.02 -0.25
CA ILE A 379 -2.40 18.70 0.07
C ILE A 379 -3.44 17.57 0.07
N ALA A 380 -4.73 17.88 0.28
CA ALA A 380 -5.79 16.90 0.47
C ALA A 380 -5.93 15.87 -0.67
N SER A 381 -5.84 16.32 -1.93
CA SER A 381 -5.92 15.48 -3.13
C SER A 381 -4.67 14.62 -3.37
N ARG A 382 -3.56 14.94 -2.71
CA ARG A 382 -2.26 14.31 -2.93
C ARG A 382 -2.10 13.01 -2.12
N PHE A 383 -2.73 12.91 -0.95
CA PHE A 383 -2.73 11.69 -0.14
C PHE A 383 -3.41 10.51 -0.86
N ASN A 384 -2.84 9.30 -0.76
CA ASN A 384 -3.39 8.11 -1.41
C ASN A 384 -4.66 7.59 -0.72
N CYS A 385 -4.70 7.66 0.61
CA CYS A 385 -5.77 7.08 1.42
C CYS A 385 -5.98 7.91 2.69
N PHE A 386 -7.22 8.11 3.08
CA PHE A 386 -7.58 8.50 4.44
C PHE A 386 -8.02 7.23 5.18
N VAL A 387 -7.72 7.14 6.47
CA VAL A 387 -7.94 5.94 7.29
C VAL A 387 -8.52 6.39 8.63
N GLU A 388 -9.78 6.05 8.86
CA GLU A 388 -10.44 6.31 10.13
C GLU A 388 -9.98 5.32 11.21
N PHE A 389 -9.59 5.85 12.36
CA PHE A 389 -9.43 5.12 13.61
C PHE A 389 -10.61 5.45 14.52
N GLN A 390 -11.30 4.42 14.99
CA GLN A 390 -12.53 4.55 15.77
C GLN A 390 -12.22 4.56 17.28
N GLU A 391 -13.18 5.00 18.11
CA GLU A 391 -13.05 4.91 19.57
C GLU A 391 -12.89 3.43 19.98
N LEU A 392 -11.92 3.14 20.85
CA LEU A 392 -11.66 1.76 21.27
C LEU A 392 -12.82 1.21 22.09
N THR A 393 -13.29 0.01 21.75
CA THR A 393 -14.26 -0.72 22.58
C THR A 393 -13.64 -1.10 23.92
N ASP A 394 -14.45 -1.32 24.94
CA ASP A 394 -13.93 -1.69 26.27
C ASP A 394 -13.21 -3.04 26.24
N GLU A 395 -13.65 -3.97 25.40
CA GLU A 395 -12.90 -5.21 25.15
C GLU A 395 -11.50 -4.94 24.56
N ALA A 396 -11.39 -4.02 23.58
CA ALA A 396 -10.10 -3.63 23.04
C ALA A 396 -9.21 -2.96 24.10
N LYS A 397 -9.76 -2.06 24.94
CA LYS A 397 -9.04 -1.47 26.09
C LYS A 397 -8.52 -2.54 27.04
N ILE A 398 -9.37 -3.49 27.45
CA ILE A 398 -9.02 -4.62 28.33
C ILE A 398 -7.89 -5.47 27.72
N ARG A 399 -7.99 -5.84 26.44
CA ARG A 399 -6.98 -6.65 25.73
C ARG A 399 -5.64 -5.90 25.60
N ILE A 400 -5.67 -4.60 25.31
CA ILE A 400 -4.48 -3.73 25.23
C ILE A 400 -3.80 -3.62 26.60
N LEU A 401 -4.57 -3.35 27.66
CA LEU A 401 -4.05 -3.26 29.03
C LEU A 401 -3.45 -4.59 29.50
N ALA A 402 -4.14 -5.72 29.31
CA ALA A 402 -3.62 -7.04 29.68
C ALA A 402 -2.30 -7.35 28.96
N LYS A 403 -2.21 -7.02 27.66
CA LYS A 403 -0.99 -7.14 26.86
C LYS A 403 0.13 -6.21 27.37
N GLN A 404 -0.19 -5.01 27.85
CA GLN A 404 0.79 -4.11 28.47
C GLN A 404 1.29 -4.64 29.82
N VAL A 405 0.41 -5.19 30.67
CA VAL A 405 0.77 -5.84 31.93
C VAL A 405 1.73 -7.01 31.68
N ILE A 406 1.43 -7.87 30.70
CA ILE A 406 2.31 -8.97 30.28
C ILE A 406 3.65 -8.46 29.72
N ALA A 407 3.63 -7.41 28.89
CA ALA A 407 4.84 -6.84 28.31
C ALA A 407 5.77 -6.23 29.38
N THR A 408 5.23 -5.45 30.31
CA THR A 408 6.02 -4.90 31.43
C THR A 408 6.54 -6.03 32.34
N GLY A 409 5.75 -7.07 32.62
CA GLY A 409 6.25 -8.25 33.35
C GLY A 409 7.44 -8.93 32.65
N LEU A 410 7.41 -9.04 31.33
CA LEU A 410 8.53 -9.57 30.53
C LEU A 410 9.77 -8.66 30.55
N GLU A 411 9.61 -7.33 30.64
CA GLU A 411 10.72 -6.39 30.84
C GLU A 411 11.42 -6.61 32.21
N TYR A 412 10.67 -7.03 33.24
CA TYR A 412 11.20 -7.47 34.54
C TYR A 412 11.60 -8.97 34.58
N GLY A 413 11.56 -9.68 33.45
CA GLY A 413 12.04 -11.05 33.32
C GLY A 413 11.08 -12.16 33.79
N ILE A 414 9.83 -11.84 34.12
CA ILE A 414 8.80 -12.80 34.53
C ILE A 414 7.79 -13.08 33.39
N LYS A 415 7.23 -14.30 33.32
CA LYS A 415 6.24 -14.66 32.29
C LYS A 415 4.85 -14.79 32.92
N LEU A 416 4.02 -13.76 32.79
CA LEU A 416 2.65 -13.80 33.29
C LEU A 416 1.77 -14.75 32.48
N THR A 417 1.19 -15.75 33.14
CA THR A 417 0.21 -16.69 32.56
C THR A 417 -1.22 -16.43 33.01
N HIS A 418 -1.41 -15.66 34.09
CA HIS A 418 -2.71 -15.22 34.60
C HIS A 418 -2.60 -13.81 35.19
N ILE A 419 -3.68 -13.03 35.05
CA ILE A 419 -3.89 -11.77 35.75
C ILE A 419 -5.30 -11.81 36.33
N ALA A 420 -5.43 -11.64 37.64
CA ALA A 420 -6.72 -11.68 38.33
C ALA A 420 -7.62 -10.49 37.92
N ALA A 421 -8.92 -10.77 37.79
CA ALA A 421 -9.91 -9.78 37.39
C ALA A 421 -9.95 -8.51 38.27
N PRO A 422 -9.77 -8.56 39.61
CA PRO A 422 -9.70 -7.34 40.43
C PRO A 422 -8.53 -6.42 40.05
N VAL A 423 -7.35 -6.98 39.78
CA VAL A 423 -6.16 -6.20 39.35
C VAL A 423 -6.42 -5.52 38.02
N MET A 424 -7.00 -6.25 37.05
CA MET A 424 -7.41 -5.67 35.76
C MET A 424 -8.45 -4.56 35.92
N GLN A 425 -9.50 -4.76 36.73
CA GLN A 425 -10.54 -3.76 36.93
C GLN A 425 -10.01 -2.50 37.62
N SER A 426 -9.16 -2.65 38.64
CA SER A 426 -8.51 -1.52 39.31
C SER A 426 -7.61 -0.74 38.35
N LEU A 427 -6.84 -1.41 37.48
CA LEU A 427 -6.00 -0.74 36.47
C LEU A 427 -6.84 0.00 35.41
N ILE A 428 -7.99 -0.55 35.00
CA ILE A 428 -8.94 0.14 34.12
C ILE A 428 -9.44 1.40 34.80
N ASN A 429 -9.94 1.29 36.04
CA ASN A 429 -10.45 2.44 36.80
C ASN A 429 -9.37 3.53 36.95
N ALA A 430 -8.14 3.15 37.30
CA ALA A 430 -7.00 4.07 37.43
C ALA A 430 -6.54 4.70 36.10
N SER A 431 -6.90 4.12 34.96
CA SER A 431 -6.63 4.67 33.62
C SER A 431 -7.77 5.52 33.02
N VAL A 432 -8.95 5.52 33.65
CA VAL A 432 -10.19 6.17 33.16
C VAL A 432 -10.71 7.27 34.10
N ALA A 433 -10.30 7.28 35.38
CA ALA A 433 -10.74 8.29 36.35
C ALA A 433 -10.36 9.72 35.95
N GLU A 434 -11.29 10.67 36.15
CA GLU A 434 -11.14 12.08 35.73
C GLU A 434 -10.02 12.83 36.49
N ASP A 435 -9.66 12.38 37.70
CA ASP A 435 -8.51 12.88 38.47
C ASP A 435 -7.13 12.46 37.88
N ALA A 436 -7.11 11.68 36.79
CA ALA A 436 -5.86 11.31 36.11
C ALA A 436 -5.23 12.55 35.43
N LEU A 437 -4.29 13.17 36.15
CA LEU A 437 -3.37 14.19 35.61
C LEU A 437 -2.68 13.64 34.34
N THR A 438 -3.19 14.15 33.21
CA THR A 438 -3.04 13.71 31.80
C THR A 438 -3.52 12.29 31.49
N VAL A 439 -3.92 12.07 30.23
CA VAL A 439 -4.25 10.75 29.68
C VAL A 439 -2.97 9.92 29.62
N ARG A 440 -2.65 9.25 30.72
CA ARG A 440 -1.42 8.46 30.85
C ARG A 440 -1.45 7.27 29.89
N SER A 441 -0.30 6.97 29.29
CA SER A 441 -0.10 5.70 28.61
C SER A 441 -0.37 4.54 29.58
N TYR A 442 -1.05 3.49 29.12
CA TYR A 442 -1.25 2.27 29.91
C TYR A 442 0.08 1.73 30.47
N LYS A 443 1.21 1.92 29.77
CA LYS A 443 2.54 1.54 30.29
C LYS A 443 2.85 2.26 31.61
N SER A 444 2.68 3.58 31.67
CA SER A 444 2.97 4.39 32.87
C SER A 444 2.01 4.11 34.03
N VAL A 445 0.77 3.69 33.75
CA VAL A 445 -0.17 3.21 34.78
C VAL A 445 0.29 1.85 35.32
N VAL A 446 0.59 0.90 34.43
CA VAL A 446 1.08 -0.45 34.79
C VAL A 446 2.39 -0.39 35.57
N GLU A 447 3.35 0.44 35.15
CA GLU A 447 4.61 0.67 35.86
C GLU A 447 4.36 1.26 37.25
N GLY A 448 3.53 2.32 37.35
CA GLY A 448 3.27 3.02 38.61
C GLY A 448 2.71 2.14 39.73
N TYR A 449 1.97 1.07 39.40
CA TYR A 449 1.39 0.15 40.37
C TYR A 449 2.11 -1.20 40.49
N LEU A 450 2.63 -1.76 39.38
CA LEU A 450 3.14 -3.15 39.36
C LEU A 450 4.67 -3.26 39.31
N ALA A 451 5.42 -2.19 39.01
CA ALA A 451 6.89 -2.25 38.87
C ALA A 451 7.60 -2.78 40.13
N ALA A 452 7.12 -2.45 41.32
CA ALA A 452 7.72 -2.91 42.58
C ALA A 452 7.60 -4.44 42.73
N ALA A 453 6.39 -4.98 42.56
CA ALA A 453 6.14 -6.42 42.64
C ALA A 453 6.81 -7.18 41.50
N PHE A 454 6.78 -6.64 40.27
CA PHE A 454 7.49 -7.22 39.12
C PHE A 454 9.02 -7.26 39.34
N SER A 455 9.61 -6.23 39.94
CA SER A 455 11.03 -6.22 40.30
C SER A 455 11.36 -7.28 41.37
N GLU A 456 10.57 -7.36 42.44
CA GLU A 456 10.75 -8.36 43.49
C GLU A 456 10.61 -9.79 42.95
N ALA A 457 9.54 -10.07 42.20
CA ALA A 457 9.33 -11.36 41.56
C ALA A 457 10.39 -11.66 40.48
N GLY A 458 10.88 -10.64 39.77
CA GLY A 458 11.99 -10.75 38.83
C GLY A 458 13.27 -11.31 39.47
N THR A 459 13.55 -10.99 40.73
CA THR A 459 14.69 -11.59 41.46
C THR A 459 14.45 -13.04 41.89
N ARG A 460 13.20 -13.46 42.10
CA ARG A 460 12.83 -14.78 42.64
C ARG A 460 12.46 -15.83 41.58
N HIS A 461 11.92 -15.38 40.44
CA HIS A 461 11.23 -16.21 39.45
C HIS A 461 11.73 -15.97 38.02
N VAL A 462 13.02 -15.63 37.85
CA VAL A 462 13.66 -15.35 36.55
C VAL A 462 13.26 -16.38 35.49
N GLY A 463 12.57 -15.93 34.44
CA GLY A 463 12.16 -16.75 33.30
C GLY A 463 11.08 -17.81 33.57
N GLN A 464 10.57 -17.91 34.80
CA GLN A 464 9.47 -18.81 35.17
C GLN A 464 8.11 -18.24 34.72
N SER A 465 7.14 -19.13 34.54
CA SER A 465 5.73 -18.78 34.46
C SER A 465 5.21 -18.40 35.84
N VAL A 466 4.45 -17.31 35.96
CA VAL A 466 3.87 -16.82 37.23
C VAL A 466 2.47 -16.25 37.01
N ARG A 467 1.68 -16.17 38.08
CA ARG A 467 0.34 -15.58 38.11
C ARG A 467 0.37 -14.26 38.89
N LEU A 468 -0.36 -13.25 38.41
CA LEU A 468 -0.60 -12.01 39.14
C LEU A 468 -2.00 -12.04 39.77
N GLU A 469 -2.05 -12.03 41.10
CA GLU A 469 -3.22 -12.14 41.96
C GLU A 469 -3.33 -10.92 42.90
N GLY A 470 -4.39 -10.84 43.71
CA GLY A 470 -4.56 -9.79 44.73
C GLY A 470 -5.28 -8.54 44.23
N SER A 471 -4.81 -7.36 44.66
CA SER A 471 -5.35 -6.04 44.27
C SER A 471 -4.26 -5.16 43.65
N ILE A 472 -4.61 -3.93 43.25
CA ILE A 472 -3.64 -2.97 42.71
C ILE A 472 -2.70 -2.39 43.78
N ASP A 473 -3.17 -2.30 45.03
CA ASP A 473 -2.41 -1.79 46.18
C ASP A 473 -1.58 -2.88 46.88
N ALA A 474 -1.99 -4.15 46.71
CA ALA A 474 -1.29 -5.34 47.17
C ALA A 474 -1.24 -6.42 46.06
N PRO A 475 -0.49 -6.17 44.97
CA PRO A 475 -0.33 -7.15 43.89
C PRO A 475 0.57 -8.29 44.34
N VAL A 476 0.07 -9.52 44.28
CA VAL A 476 0.78 -10.74 44.70
C VAL A 476 1.16 -11.55 43.47
N ILE A 477 2.44 -11.94 43.37
CA ILE A 477 2.93 -12.77 42.27
C ILE A 477 3.28 -14.14 42.82
N ILE A 478 2.68 -15.18 42.25
CA ILE A 478 2.85 -16.57 42.68
C ILE A 478 3.36 -17.44 41.53
N SER A 479 4.11 -18.49 41.86
CA SER A 479 4.35 -19.63 40.96
C SER A 479 3.03 -20.33 40.57
N PRO A 480 3.01 -21.13 39.49
CA PRO A 480 1.78 -21.71 38.93
C PRO A 480 1.11 -22.77 39.81
#